data_AF-A0A538M6I3-F1
#
_entry.id   AF-A0A538M6I3-F1
#
_cell.length_a   1.000
_cell.length_b   1.000
_cell.length_c   1.000
_cell.angle_alpha   90.00
_cell.angle_beta   90.00
_cell.angle_gamma   90.00
#
_symmetry.space_group_name_H-M   'P 1'
#
loop_
_entity.id
_entity.type
_entity.pdbx_description
1 polymer ?
#
loop_
_entity_poly.entity_id
_entity_poly.type
_entity_poly.pdbx_seq_one_letter_code
_entity_poly.pdbx_strand_id
1 'polypeptide(L)'
;MSKRSFALGAGLALLAAACAANPTATSIDFGSGVRFLPVVADSLDNVGLGSAVALDASGLPYVTYLGFPAVVKQGEIPVPRPVGSPFLPGVLLSSVDANGVWTHGAIEQSKPKAGLPTGITIPFGPVTTDNLQLTADDSNGTAVAVGSDGTVHAAWTMRDGVYYGTTKAGGTSTVEQVFNYGTALSLAGPISAPGIALDADGNPWVAFSVLGSKGLEVHAATLNGSKWTDQVVATAGSCNGCAQPGPTGIAILGGNPVVVFGDAAKDAVETATMHGSKWVVNVAQTHAQGLGLSVSTTGTTAYASYYTGHGTVDVSLMNDHAPTTKEVAKAPNPSPSKTGNSASRTAVAATKDGTIYVAWDDQTKGLQFASGTDTFTPIDVGPSTTGDMHPALAASDTGVVLSWYDSVNQNLMVGIQGDVQNILVANPPPSIVPSFGASSSASCGQDKKILLNISATGTSFDTTCLVSPASKGFTISFDNKATGIQHNIDVFDKKGGTSLASTQVATGPAQESLPVKPLGAGTYYFQCDVHPTLMFGTLAVVKGAS
;
A
#
# COMPACT_ATOMS: atom_id res chain seq x y z
N MET A 1 35.12 -3.25 -75.46
CA MET A 1 35.69 -3.69 -74.16
C MET A 1 34.77 -3.25 -73.04
N SER A 2 34.51 -4.16 -72.08
CA SER A 2 33.84 -3.97 -70.77
C SER A 2 32.36 -3.51 -70.81
N LYS A 3 31.32 -4.29 -70.49
CA LYS A 3 30.94 -5.30 -69.47
C LYS A 3 29.78 -4.74 -68.64
N ARG A 4 28.75 -5.58 -68.51
CA ARG A 4 27.50 -5.45 -67.75
C ARG A 4 27.73 -5.12 -66.26
N SER A 5 26.71 -4.54 -65.61
CA SER A 5 26.11 -5.08 -64.36
C SER A 5 24.76 -4.43 -64.06
N PHE A 6 23.75 -5.29 -63.92
CA PHE A 6 22.49 -5.06 -63.21
C PHE A 6 22.78 -4.85 -61.72
N ALA A 7 22.13 -3.89 -61.05
CA ALA A 7 22.03 -3.89 -59.60
C ALA A 7 20.66 -3.34 -59.17
N LEU A 8 19.88 -4.25 -58.60
CA LEU A 8 18.62 -4.07 -57.91
C LEU A 8 18.86 -3.21 -56.66
N GLY A 9 18.18 -2.08 -56.52
CA GLY A 9 18.19 -1.25 -55.32
C GLY A 9 16.86 -1.31 -54.59
N ALA A 10 16.61 -2.39 -53.86
CA ALA A 10 15.63 -2.42 -52.78
C ALA A 10 16.36 -1.98 -51.50
N GLY A 11 15.91 -0.90 -50.86
CA GLY A 11 16.57 -0.36 -49.67
C GLY A 11 15.62 0.48 -48.83
N LEU A 12 14.98 -0.20 -47.87
CA LEU A 12 14.33 0.27 -46.64
C LEU A 12 14.04 1.78 -46.51
N ALA A 13 12.76 2.14 -46.62
CA ALA A 13 12.26 3.29 -45.88
C ALA A 13 12.21 2.91 -44.39
N LEU A 14 13.06 3.55 -43.58
CA LEU A 14 12.97 3.51 -42.13
C LEU A 14 11.61 4.10 -41.71
N LEU A 15 10.68 3.22 -41.33
CA LEU A 15 9.54 3.59 -40.50
C LEU A 15 10.10 3.99 -39.13
N ALA A 16 10.17 5.30 -38.88
CA ALA A 16 10.33 5.81 -37.54
C ALA A 16 9.14 5.29 -36.71
N ALA A 17 9.41 4.33 -35.83
CA ALA A 17 8.48 3.99 -34.76
C ALA A 17 8.34 5.26 -33.91
N ALA A 18 7.23 5.96 -34.07
CA ALA A 18 6.83 6.97 -33.11
C ALA A 18 6.58 6.22 -31.79
N CYS A 19 7.58 6.20 -30.90
CA CYS A 19 7.34 5.95 -29.50
C CYS A 19 6.27 6.96 -29.09
N ALA A 20 5.06 6.48 -28.79
CA ALA A 20 4.07 7.31 -28.13
C ALA A 20 4.75 7.88 -26.89
N ALA A 21 4.87 9.21 -26.83
CA ALA A 21 5.37 9.88 -25.65
C ALA A 21 4.53 9.38 -24.46
N ASN A 22 5.20 8.93 -23.40
CA ASN A 22 4.54 8.68 -22.12
C ASN A 22 3.67 9.90 -21.82
N PRO A 23 2.41 9.72 -21.39
CA PRO A 23 1.58 10.86 -21.03
C PRO A 23 2.33 11.68 -19.98
N THR A 24 2.77 12.88 -20.35
CA THR A 24 3.26 13.89 -19.41
C THR A 24 2.14 14.11 -18.43
N ALA A 25 2.35 13.66 -17.20
CA ALA A 25 1.41 13.81 -16.13
C ALA A 25 1.06 15.29 -15.97
N THR A 26 -0.24 15.57 -15.90
CA THR A 26 -0.76 16.91 -15.66
C THR A 26 -0.37 17.32 -14.24
N SER A 27 0.63 18.17 -14.11
CA SER A 27 0.97 18.82 -12.83
C SER A 27 -0.24 19.65 -12.39
N ILE A 28 -0.85 19.29 -11.27
CA ILE A 28 -1.79 20.17 -10.58
C ILE A 28 -0.95 21.15 -9.77
N ASP A 29 -1.06 22.44 -10.07
CA ASP A 29 -0.45 23.49 -9.26
C ASP A 29 -1.27 23.66 -7.98
N PHE A 30 -0.73 23.18 -6.86
CA PHE A 30 -1.34 23.37 -5.54
C PHE A 30 -1.01 24.75 -4.94
N GLY A 31 -0.19 25.57 -5.60
CA GLY A 31 0.39 26.80 -5.07
C GLY A 31 1.54 26.54 -4.10
N SER A 32 2.27 27.59 -3.72
CA SER A 32 3.39 27.50 -2.78
C SER A 32 2.93 27.31 -1.33
N GLY A 33 3.62 26.50 -0.54
CA GLY A 33 3.46 26.42 0.91
C GLY A 33 3.36 25.01 1.45
N VAL A 34 3.92 24.81 2.64
CA VAL A 34 3.92 23.52 3.36
C VAL A 34 2.49 23.12 3.71
N ARG A 35 2.08 21.94 3.26
CA ARG A 35 0.77 21.36 3.59
C ARG A 35 0.84 19.84 3.61
N PHE A 36 -0.18 19.23 4.20
CA PHE A 36 -0.39 17.80 4.13
C PHE A 36 -1.27 17.46 2.92
N LEU A 37 -0.84 16.48 2.12
CA LEU A 37 -1.62 15.98 0.98
C LEU A 37 -1.83 14.47 1.11
N PRO A 38 -3.04 14.01 1.50
CA PRO A 38 -3.37 12.59 1.53
C PRO A 38 -3.69 12.06 0.12
N VAL A 39 -3.23 10.85 -0.18
CA VAL A 39 -3.54 10.09 -1.40
C VAL A 39 -3.85 8.63 -1.06
N VAL A 40 -4.69 8.01 -1.88
CA VAL A 40 -4.94 6.57 -1.83
C VAL A 40 -3.80 5.88 -2.58
N ALA A 41 -2.98 5.12 -1.87
CA ALA A 41 -1.87 4.39 -2.48
C ALA A 41 -2.33 3.04 -3.03
N ASP A 42 -3.14 2.27 -2.28
CA ASP A 42 -3.72 1.01 -2.73
C ASP A 42 -5.15 0.90 -2.20
N SER A 43 -6.08 0.43 -3.04
CA SER A 43 -7.52 0.35 -2.74
C SER A 43 -8.20 -0.87 -3.36
N LEU A 44 -7.42 -1.85 -3.83
CA LEU A 44 -7.99 -2.96 -4.59
C LEU A 44 -8.75 -3.97 -3.73
N ASP A 45 -8.40 -4.07 -2.45
CA ASP A 45 -8.88 -5.10 -1.52
C ASP A 45 -8.81 -4.56 -0.07
N ASN A 46 -8.80 -5.44 0.95
CA ASN A 46 -8.40 -5.05 2.29
C ASN A 46 -6.89 -4.90 2.37
N VAL A 47 -6.42 -3.67 2.15
CA VAL A 47 -5.01 -3.35 2.00
C VAL A 47 -4.62 -2.19 2.91
N GLY A 48 -3.45 -2.30 3.54
CA GLY A 48 -2.88 -1.25 4.38
C GLY A 48 -2.77 -1.64 5.85
N LEU A 49 -3.42 -2.72 6.28
CA LEU A 49 -3.37 -3.18 7.67
C LEU A 49 -1.92 -3.40 8.12
N GLY A 50 -1.55 -2.79 9.25
CA GLY A 50 -0.22 -2.92 9.82
C GLY A 50 0.88 -2.25 9.01
N SER A 51 0.57 -1.17 8.29
CA SER A 51 1.53 -0.49 7.40
C SER A 51 2.78 -0.01 8.13
N ALA A 52 3.90 0.00 7.41
CA ALA A 52 5.14 0.68 7.78
C ALA A 52 5.74 1.37 6.55
N VAL A 53 6.44 2.47 6.75
CA VAL A 53 7.05 3.25 5.67
C VAL A 53 8.53 3.51 5.96
N ALA A 54 9.35 3.38 4.93
CA ALA A 54 10.73 3.84 4.90
C ALA A 54 10.98 4.61 3.59
N LEU A 55 11.98 5.48 3.58
CA LEU A 55 12.35 6.25 2.41
C LEU A 55 13.66 5.71 1.84
N ASP A 56 13.78 5.72 0.52
CA ASP A 56 15.07 5.51 -0.12
C ASP A 56 15.98 6.76 -0.01
N ALA A 57 17.20 6.66 -0.57
CA ALA A 57 18.16 7.76 -0.56
C ALA A 57 17.68 9.04 -1.29
N SER A 58 16.65 8.93 -2.14
CA SER A 58 16.03 10.08 -2.83
C SER A 58 14.82 10.65 -2.10
N GLY A 59 14.42 10.04 -0.97
CA GLY A 59 13.24 10.44 -0.21
C GLY A 59 11.94 9.83 -0.72
N LEU A 60 11.99 8.86 -1.63
CA LEU A 60 10.80 8.20 -2.15
C LEU A 60 10.34 7.06 -1.23
N PRO A 61 9.03 6.94 -0.93
CA PRO A 61 8.52 5.96 0.00
C PRO A 61 8.46 4.54 -0.55
N TYR A 62 8.83 3.61 0.32
CA TYR A 62 8.54 2.19 0.28
C TYR A 62 7.64 1.85 1.47
N VAL A 63 6.45 1.33 1.19
CA VAL A 63 5.42 1.05 2.19
C VAL A 63 5.12 -0.45 2.20
N THR A 64 5.42 -1.12 3.31
CA THR A 64 5.02 -2.52 3.54
C THR A 64 3.70 -2.56 4.29
N TYR A 65 2.86 -3.55 3.98
CA TYR A 65 1.55 -3.71 4.63
C TYR A 65 1.02 -5.13 4.42
N LEU A 66 0.03 -5.51 5.22
CA LEU A 66 -0.67 -6.77 5.04
C LEU A 66 -1.85 -6.57 4.09
N GLY A 67 -2.04 -7.53 3.19
CA GLY A 67 -3.15 -7.57 2.24
C GLY A 67 -4.02 -8.80 2.42
N PHE A 68 -5.34 -8.58 2.43
CA PHE A 68 -6.37 -9.62 2.55
C PHE A 68 -7.47 -9.38 1.53
N PRO A 69 -8.20 -10.43 1.09
CA PRO A 69 -9.36 -10.23 0.24
C PRO A 69 -10.33 -9.22 0.85
N ALA A 70 -10.95 -8.38 0.02
CA ALA A 70 -11.92 -7.38 0.46
C ALA A 70 -13.02 -7.99 1.33
N VAL A 71 -13.33 -7.32 2.44
CA VAL A 71 -14.51 -7.62 3.25
C VAL A 71 -15.69 -6.88 2.63
N VAL A 72 -16.51 -7.62 1.88
CA VAL A 72 -17.69 -7.08 1.18
C VAL A 72 -18.98 -7.40 1.93
N LYS A 73 -20.03 -6.59 1.72
CA LYS A 73 -21.34 -6.89 2.34
C LYS A 73 -21.92 -8.16 1.73
N GLN A 74 -22.78 -8.83 2.50
CA GLN A 74 -23.44 -10.05 2.02
C GLN A 74 -24.18 -9.78 0.70
N GLY A 75 -23.78 -10.49 -0.36
CA GLY A 75 -24.36 -10.35 -1.71
C GLY A 75 -23.55 -9.47 -2.68
N GLU A 76 -22.56 -8.72 -2.20
CA GLU A 76 -21.59 -8.01 -3.04
C GLU A 76 -20.49 -8.97 -3.52
N ILE A 77 -19.98 -8.73 -4.73
CA ILE A 77 -18.86 -9.48 -5.31
C ILE A 77 -17.61 -8.60 -5.23
N PRO A 78 -16.49 -9.09 -4.65
CA PRO A 78 -15.23 -8.35 -4.65
C PRO A 78 -14.78 -7.97 -6.07
N VAL A 79 -14.17 -6.80 -6.22
CA VAL A 79 -13.60 -6.37 -7.49
C VAL A 79 -12.49 -7.35 -7.89
N PRO A 80 -12.48 -7.89 -9.12
CA PRO A 80 -11.40 -8.75 -9.57
C PRO A 80 -10.06 -7.99 -9.57
N ARG A 81 -9.02 -8.57 -8.97
CA ARG A 81 -7.68 -8.00 -9.00
C ARG A 81 -7.13 -7.95 -10.43
N PRO A 82 -6.50 -6.84 -10.86
CA PRO A 82 -5.82 -6.75 -12.15
C PRO A 82 -4.77 -7.86 -12.33
N VAL A 83 -4.55 -8.25 -13.58
CA VAL A 83 -3.45 -9.17 -13.90
C VAL A 83 -2.12 -8.47 -13.60
N GLY A 84 -1.23 -9.17 -12.90
CA GLY A 84 0.04 -8.59 -12.44
C GLY A 84 -0.02 -7.98 -11.04
N SER A 85 -1.19 -7.92 -10.40
CA SER A 85 -1.31 -7.57 -8.97
C SER A 85 -0.91 -8.74 -8.07
N PRO A 86 -0.36 -8.47 -6.87
CA PRO A 86 -0.04 -9.51 -5.89
C PRO A 86 -1.23 -10.39 -5.52
N PHE A 87 -0.97 -11.66 -5.22
CA PHE A 87 -1.99 -12.58 -4.72
C PHE A 87 -2.21 -12.44 -3.21
N LEU A 88 -3.43 -12.74 -2.77
CA LEU A 88 -3.87 -12.54 -1.39
C LEU A 88 -4.22 -13.88 -0.70
N PRO A 89 -4.05 -13.96 0.64
CA PRO A 89 -3.36 -12.98 1.49
C PRO A 89 -1.87 -12.86 1.15
N GLY A 90 -1.25 -11.75 1.57
CA GLY A 90 0.17 -11.50 1.33
C GLY A 90 0.76 -10.36 2.15
N VAL A 91 2.09 -10.33 2.19
CA VAL A 91 2.90 -9.20 2.70
C VAL A 91 3.26 -8.35 1.50
N LEU A 92 2.51 -7.27 1.34
CA LEU A 92 2.53 -6.41 0.17
C LEU A 92 3.57 -5.30 0.33
N LEU A 93 4.04 -4.79 -0.81
CA LEU A 93 5.00 -3.70 -0.89
C LEU A 93 4.57 -2.74 -2.00
N SER A 94 4.40 -1.48 -1.62
CA SER A 94 4.15 -0.38 -2.54
C SER A 94 5.32 0.59 -2.55
N SER A 95 5.71 1.06 -3.74
CA SER A 95 6.66 2.15 -3.89
C SER A 95 6.16 3.16 -4.91
N VAL A 96 6.68 4.38 -4.87
CA VAL A 96 6.40 5.40 -5.88
C VAL A 96 7.69 5.82 -6.56
N ASP A 97 7.64 6.02 -7.87
CA ASP A 97 8.79 6.55 -8.62
C ASP A 97 8.84 8.09 -8.59
N ALA A 98 9.90 8.67 -9.15
CA ALA A 98 10.05 10.13 -9.25
C ALA A 98 8.98 10.82 -10.10
N ASN A 99 8.18 10.05 -10.87
CA ASN A 99 7.07 10.56 -11.67
C ASN A 99 5.71 10.44 -10.94
N GLY A 100 5.70 10.02 -9.68
CA GLY A 100 4.46 9.82 -8.92
C GLY A 100 3.67 8.57 -9.32
N VAL A 101 4.29 7.62 -10.02
CA VAL A 101 3.66 6.36 -10.42
C VAL A 101 3.86 5.33 -9.32
N TRP A 102 2.75 4.85 -8.76
CA TRP A 102 2.76 3.79 -7.76
C TRP A 102 2.99 2.42 -8.39
N THR A 103 3.84 1.62 -7.77
CA THR A 103 4.08 0.21 -8.10
C THR A 103 3.65 -0.65 -6.93
N HIS A 104 2.71 -1.57 -7.17
CA HIS A 104 2.21 -2.52 -6.17
C HIS A 104 2.76 -3.90 -6.44
N GLY A 105 3.49 -4.45 -5.47
CA GLY A 105 4.02 -5.80 -5.51
C GLY A 105 3.93 -6.47 -4.13
N ALA A 106 4.76 -7.48 -3.91
CA ALA A 106 4.79 -8.20 -2.65
C ALA A 106 6.19 -8.72 -2.33
N ILE A 107 6.41 -8.96 -1.04
CA ILE A 107 7.56 -9.70 -0.53
C ILE A 107 7.20 -11.19 -0.48
N GLU A 108 6.03 -11.49 0.09
CA GLU A 108 5.45 -12.82 0.15
C GLU A 108 3.97 -12.79 -0.25
N GLN A 109 3.53 -13.80 -0.98
CA GLN A 109 2.13 -13.92 -1.39
C GLN A 109 1.65 -15.36 -1.38
N SER A 110 0.34 -15.53 -1.29
CA SER A 110 -0.29 -16.83 -1.49
C SER A 110 -0.12 -17.33 -2.92
N LYS A 111 0.03 -18.65 -3.06
CA LYS A 111 0.07 -19.27 -4.38
C LYS A 111 -1.26 -19.12 -5.13
N PRO A 112 -1.24 -18.64 -6.38
CA PRO A 112 -2.45 -18.53 -7.17
C PRO A 112 -3.00 -19.91 -7.56
N LYS A 113 -4.32 -20.06 -7.53
CA LYS A 113 -5.02 -21.30 -7.93
C LYS A 113 -4.86 -21.59 -9.43
N ALA A 114 -5.00 -20.54 -10.25
CA ALA A 114 -4.67 -20.57 -11.66
C ALA A 114 -3.37 -19.78 -11.81
N GLY A 115 -2.26 -20.46 -12.12
CA GLY A 115 -0.94 -19.83 -12.21
C GLY A 115 -0.92 -18.58 -13.10
N LEU A 116 0.13 -17.77 -12.97
CA LEU A 116 0.27 -16.55 -13.77
C LEU A 116 0.39 -16.88 -15.27
N PRO A 117 -0.25 -16.09 -16.16
CA PRO A 117 0.02 -16.17 -17.59
C PRO A 117 1.50 -15.94 -17.89
N THR A 118 2.03 -16.64 -18.90
CA THR A 118 3.43 -16.50 -19.32
C THR A 118 3.77 -15.04 -19.63
N GLY A 119 4.87 -14.55 -19.05
CA GLY A 119 5.36 -13.19 -19.27
C GLY A 119 4.81 -12.13 -18.30
N ILE A 120 3.91 -12.51 -17.39
CA ILE A 120 3.45 -11.64 -16.31
C ILE A 120 4.27 -11.91 -15.04
N THR A 121 4.85 -10.85 -14.49
CA THR A 121 5.58 -10.89 -13.21
C THR A 121 4.91 -9.95 -12.22
N ILE A 122 4.86 -10.36 -10.95
CA ILE A 122 4.47 -9.47 -9.86
C ILE A 122 5.70 -8.62 -9.50
N PRO A 123 5.56 -7.28 -9.36
CA PRO A 123 6.65 -6.43 -8.92
C PRO A 123 7.29 -6.92 -7.62
N PHE A 124 8.59 -6.68 -7.48
CA PHE A 124 9.45 -7.16 -6.39
C PHE A 124 9.65 -8.69 -6.35
N GLY A 125 9.11 -9.45 -7.30
CA GLY A 125 9.38 -10.88 -7.44
C GLY A 125 9.08 -11.69 -6.16
N PRO A 126 7.86 -11.61 -5.61
CA PRO A 126 7.51 -12.19 -4.33
C PRO A 126 7.78 -13.70 -4.23
N VAL A 127 8.13 -14.13 -3.02
CA VAL A 127 8.05 -15.54 -2.63
C VAL A 127 6.58 -15.97 -2.69
N THR A 128 6.34 -17.12 -3.31
CA THR A 128 4.99 -17.66 -3.50
C THR A 128 4.82 -18.89 -2.63
N THR A 129 3.98 -18.78 -1.60
CA THR A 129 3.83 -19.78 -0.55
C THR A 129 2.53 -20.58 -0.72
N ASP A 130 2.65 -21.90 -0.72
CA ASP A 130 1.49 -22.81 -0.70
C ASP A 130 0.74 -22.67 0.63
N ASN A 131 -0.54 -22.33 0.58
CA ASN A 131 -1.41 -22.18 1.75
C ASN A 131 -0.84 -21.22 2.83
N LEU A 132 -0.39 -20.04 2.42
CA LEU A 132 0.10 -19.00 3.34
C LEU A 132 -0.90 -18.74 4.48
N GLN A 133 -0.49 -19.05 5.71
CA GLN A 133 -1.34 -18.93 6.91
C GLN A 133 -1.25 -17.51 7.48
N LEU A 134 -1.91 -16.58 6.81
CA LEU A 134 -1.92 -15.16 7.17
C LEU A 134 -3.35 -14.63 7.19
N THR A 135 -3.83 -14.18 8.35
CA THR A 135 -5.15 -13.54 8.50
C THR A 135 -5.04 -12.20 9.24
N ALA A 136 -6.07 -11.37 9.13
CA ALA A 136 -6.11 -10.09 9.85
C ALA A 136 -6.12 -10.26 11.37
N ASP A 137 -6.68 -11.38 11.86
CA ASP A 137 -6.86 -11.65 13.29
C ASP A 137 -5.58 -12.21 13.94
N ASP A 138 -4.76 -12.96 13.20
CA ASP A 138 -3.59 -13.68 13.73
C ASP A 138 -2.23 -13.13 13.27
N SER A 139 -2.23 -11.94 12.65
CA SER A 139 -1.02 -11.19 12.29
C SER A 139 -0.88 -9.91 13.10
N ASN A 140 0.33 -9.35 13.12
CA ASN A 140 0.58 -8.13 13.88
C ASN A 140 1.63 -7.23 13.22
N GLY A 141 1.19 -6.36 12.31
CA GLY A 141 2.05 -5.32 11.72
C GLY A 141 3.20 -5.79 10.82
N THR A 142 3.75 -4.81 10.12
CA THR A 142 5.00 -4.91 9.38
C THR A 142 5.98 -3.84 9.87
N ALA A 143 7.25 -3.98 9.52
CA ALA A 143 8.28 -2.97 9.66
C ALA A 143 9.17 -3.01 8.42
N VAL A 144 9.70 -1.85 8.00
CA VAL A 144 10.51 -1.74 6.79
C VAL A 144 11.72 -0.83 6.99
N ALA A 145 12.84 -1.20 6.40
CA ALA A 145 14.01 -0.36 6.20
C ALA A 145 14.51 -0.50 4.76
N VAL A 146 15.08 0.57 4.21
CA VAL A 146 15.66 0.55 2.87
C VAL A 146 17.17 0.74 2.99
N GLY A 147 17.92 -0.24 2.48
CA GLY A 147 19.37 -0.20 2.42
C GLY A 147 19.86 0.88 1.44
N SER A 148 21.09 1.33 1.63
CA SER A 148 21.73 2.33 0.76
C SER A 148 21.88 1.87 -0.69
N ASP A 149 21.84 0.56 -0.93
CA ASP A 149 21.85 -0.06 -2.24
C ASP A 149 20.45 -0.18 -2.88
N GLY A 150 19.39 0.26 -2.18
CA GLY A 150 18.00 0.15 -2.60
C GLY A 150 17.35 -1.20 -2.29
N THR A 151 18.01 -2.08 -1.53
CA THR A 151 17.39 -3.31 -1.03
C THR A 151 16.37 -2.95 0.06
N VAL A 152 15.16 -3.46 -0.08
CA VAL A 152 14.08 -3.33 0.90
C VAL A 152 14.19 -4.50 1.87
N HIS A 153 14.27 -4.19 3.15
CA HIS A 153 14.26 -5.15 4.26
C HIS A 153 12.94 -5.00 5.01
N ALA A 154 12.21 -6.10 5.18
CA ALA A 154 10.96 -6.08 5.92
C ALA A 154 10.92 -7.15 6.99
N ALA A 155 10.23 -6.86 8.08
CA ALA A 155 9.86 -7.83 9.11
C ALA A 155 8.36 -7.78 9.37
N TRP A 156 7.77 -8.91 9.72
CA TRP A 156 6.34 -8.97 10.06
C TRP A 156 6.06 -10.14 11.02
N THR A 157 4.98 -10.00 11.78
CA THR A 157 4.54 -11.03 12.72
C THR A 157 3.36 -11.79 12.15
N MET A 158 3.49 -13.12 12.12
CA MET A 158 2.41 -14.06 11.81
C MET A 158 2.07 -14.90 13.04
N ARG A 159 1.07 -15.77 12.89
CA ARG A 159 0.52 -16.60 13.94
C ARG A 159 1.51 -17.53 14.65
N ASP A 160 2.64 -17.85 14.04
CA ASP A 160 3.60 -18.84 14.55
C ASP A 160 5.00 -18.26 14.76
N GLY A 161 5.19 -16.96 14.56
CA GLY A 161 6.51 -16.36 14.70
C GLY A 161 6.67 -15.00 14.05
N VAL A 162 7.93 -14.57 14.01
CA VAL A 162 8.37 -13.36 13.31
C VAL A 162 9.14 -13.78 12.08
N TYR A 163 8.88 -13.09 10.99
CA TYR A 163 9.44 -13.36 9.68
C TYR A 163 10.18 -12.14 9.18
N TYR A 164 11.10 -12.39 8.25
CA TYR A 164 11.88 -11.39 7.58
C TYR A 164 11.93 -11.70 6.09
N GLY A 165 11.95 -10.66 5.28
CA GLY A 165 12.18 -10.79 3.86
C GLY A 165 12.97 -9.63 3.29
N THR A 166 13.63 -9.90 2.18
CA THR A 166 14.30 -8.86 1.38
C THR A 166 13.77 -8.85 -0.03
N THR A 167 13.81 -7.69 -0.66
CA THR A 167 13.55 -7.57 -2.09
C THR A 167 14.20 -6.32 -2.67
N LYS A 168 14.17 -6.17 -3.99
CA LYS A 168 14.63 -5.00 -4.72
C LYS A 168 13.75 -4.78 -5.94
N ALA A 169 13.66 -3.54 -6.41
CA ALA A 169 12.96 -3.24 -7.65
C ALA A 169 13.54 -4.08 -8.81
N GLY A 170 12.67 -4.86 -9.48
CA GLY A 170 13.07 -5.80 -10.54
C GLY A 170 13.81 -7.06 -10.08
N GLY A 171 13.96 -7.27 -8.77
CA GLY A 171 14.62 -8.43 -8.17
C GLY A 171 13.66 -9.56 -7.80
N THR A 172 14.19 -10.53 -7.05
CA THR A 172 13.43 -11.63 -6.44
C THR A 172 13.47 -11.51 -4.92
N SER A 173 12.34 -11.71 -4.29
CA SER A 173 12.23 -11.68 -2.83
C SER A 173 12.83 -12.93 -2.18
N THR A 174 13.30 -12.77 -0.95
CA THR A 174 13.58 -13.87 -0.01
C THR A 174 12.70 -13.75 1.22
N VAL A 175 12.39 -14.87 1.86
CA VAL A 175 11.60 -14.93 3.10
C VAL A 175 12.18 -15.99 4.00
N GLU A 176 12.35 -15.66 5.28
CA GLU A 176 12.83 -16.57 6.32
C GLU A 176 12.11 -16.29 7.64
N GLN A 177 11.85 -17.34 8.43
CA GLN A 177 11.34 -17.19 9.79
C GLN A 177 12.52 -16.88 10.73
N VAL A 178 12.50 -15.70 11.36
CA VAL A 178 13.59 -15.26 12.27
C VAL A 178 13.39 -15.77 13.69
N PHE A 179 12.13 -15.99 14.07
CA PHE A 179 11.73 -16.49 15.38
C PHE A 179 10.54 -17.42 15.23
N ASN A 180 10.62 -18.60 15.83
CA ASN A 180 9.55 -19.59 15.86
C ASN A 180 8.96 -19.65 17.27
N TYR A 181 7.68 -19.30 17.40
CA TYR A 181 6.98 -19.28 18.68
C TYR A 181 6.65 -20.70 19.19
N GLY A 182 6.70 -21.71 18.31
CA GLY A 182 6.51 -23.12 18.64
C GLY A 182 5.06 -23.58 18.66
N THR A 183 4.09 -22.66 18.62
CA THR A 183 2.67 -22.98 18.49
C THR A 183 1.96 -21.97 17.61
N ALA A 184 0.95 -22.41 16.86
CA ALA A 184 0.19 -21.55 15.98
C ALA A 184 -0.92 -20.84 16.76
N LEU A 185 -0.87 -19.52 16.83
CA LEU A 185 -1.88 -18.67 17.46
C LEU A 185 -3.15 -18.64 16.62
N SER A 186 -4.30 -18.44 17.27
CA SER A 186 -5.59 -18.18 16.60
C SER A 186 -6.01 -16.72 16.66
N LEU A 187 -5.32 -15.92 17.47
CA LEU A 187 -5.52 -14.49 17.62
C LEU A 187 -4.17 -13.86 17.96
N ALA A 188 -3.86 -12.73 17.30
CA ALA A 188 -2.69 -11.93 17.56
C ALA A 188 -2.76 -11.37 18.98
N GLY A 189 -1.67 -11.55 19.72
CA GLY A 189 -1.61 -11.15 21.11
C GLY A 189 -0.23 -11.47 21.67
N PRO A 190 0.19 -12.73 21.76
CA PRO A 190 1.46 -13.06 22.41
C PRO A 190 2.72 -12.55 21.73
N ILE A 191 2.69 -12.14 20.46
CA ILE A 191 3.85 -11.62 19.72
C ILE A 191 3.52 -10.21 19.24
N SER A 192 4.40 -9.25 19.53
CA SER A 192 4.22 -7.85 19.15
C SER A 192 4.42 -7.60 17.65
N ALA A 193 4.04 -6.40 17.21
CA ALA A 193 4.51 -5.89 15.93
C ALA A 193 6.02 -5.64 16.00
N PRO A 194 6.79 -6.08 14.99
CA PRO A 194 8.23 -5.97 15.03
C PRO A 194 8.70 -4.56 14.68
N GLY A 195 9.94 -4.25 15.01
CA GLY A 195 10.70 -3.12 14.48
C GLY A 195 11.91 -3.66 13.70
N ILE A 196 12.41 -2.88 12.74
CA ILE A 196 13.60 -3.22 11.97
C ILE A 196 14.54 -2.01 11.85
N ALA A 197 15.84 -2.26 11.94
CA ALA A 197 16.88 -1.28 11.63
C ALA A 197 18.04 -1.96 10.92
N LEU A 198 18.80 -1.20 10.13
CA LEU A 198 20.01 -1.68 9.46
C LEU A 198 21.24 -1.10 10.15
N ASP A 199 22.24 -1.93 10.41
CA ASP A 199 23.54 -1.46 10.87
C ASP A 199 24.35 -0.80 9.74
N ALA A 200 25.56 -0.32 10.06
CA ALA A 200 26.42 0.38 9.11
C ALA A 200 26.84 -0.48 7.90
N ASP A 201 26.83 -1.80 8.05
CA ASP A 201 27.15 -2.76 6.98
C ASP A 201 25.89 -3.19 6.20
N GLY A 202 24.72 -2.68 6.59
CA GLY A 202 23.43 -3.04 6.01
C GLY A 202 22.83 -4.34 6.55
N ASN A 203 23.37 -4.89 7.64
CA ASN A 203 22.79 -6.10 8.24
C ASN A 203 21.52 -5.73 9.02
N PRO A 204 20.46 -6.54 8.88
CA PRO A 204 19.20 -6.30 9.57
C PRO A 204 19.28 -6.70 11.05
N TRP A 205 18.67 -5.85 11.87
CA TRP A 205 18.26 -6.15 13.24
C TRP A 205 16.75 -6.06 13.34
N VAL A 206 16.12 -7.10 13.89
CA VAL A 206 14.67 -7.19 14.10
C VAL A 206 14.40 -7.27 15.60
N ALA A 207 13.57 -6.37 16.12
CA ALA A 207 13.16 -6.40 17.52
C ALA A 207 11.67 -6.70 17.64
N PHE A 208 11.30 -7.48 18.65
CA PHE A 208 9.92 -7.86 18.95
C PHE A 208 9.82 -8.25 20.41
N SER A 209 8.61 -8.34 20.93
CA SER A 209 8.34 -8.77 22.30
C SER A 209 7.37 -9.95 22.29
N VAL A 210 7.60 -10.88 23.20
CA VAL A 210 6.80 -12.09 23.37
C VAL A 210 6.23 -12.09 24.79
N LEU A 211 4.91 -12.20 24.91
CA LEU A 211 4.23 -12.32 26.20
C LEU A 211 4.03 -13.79 26.54
N GLY A 212 4.78 -14.26 27.55
CA GLY A 212 4.69 -15.61 28.09
C GLY A 212 4.04 -15.65 29.48
N SER A 213 3.96 -16.85 30.05
CA SER A 213 3.42 -17.06 31.41
C SER A 213 4.24 -16.40 32.52
N LYS A 214 5.51 -16.07 32.25
CA LYS A 214 6.43 -15.42 33.21
C LYS A 214 6.48 -13.89 33.06
N GLY A 215 5.78 -13.32 32.10
CA GLY A 215 5.85 -11.91 31.75
C GLY A 215 6.34 -11.70 30.32
N LEU A 216 6.85 -10.50 30.05
CA LEU A 216 7.31 -10.07 28.74
C LEU A 216 8.77 -10.47 28.54
N GLU A 217 9.08 -11.10 27.41
CA GLU A 217 10.43 -11.26 26.90
C GLU A 217 10.61 -10.30 25.72
N VAL A 218 11.68 -9.50 25.73
CA VAL A 218 12.03 -8.58 24.64
C VAL A 218 13.18 -9.19 23.89
N HIS A 219 13.03 -9.30 22.58
CA HIS A 219 13.95 -9.99 21.68
C HIS A 219 14.64 -9.03 20.73
N ALA A 220 15.89 -9.34 20.40
CA ALA A 220 16.59 -8.77 19.25
C ALA A 220 17.20 -9.92 18.45
N ALA A 221 16.77 -10.03 17.20
CA ALA A 221 17.30 -10.96 16.23
C ALA A 221 18.22 -10.22 15.26
N THR A 222 19.38 -10.81 14.96
CA THR A 222 20.33 -10.26 13.98
C THR A 222 20.77 -11.33 13.00
N LEU A 223 21.05 -10.93 11.77
CA LEU A 223 21.57 -11.80 10.73
C LEU A 223 23.10 -11.78 10.74
N ASN A 224 23.71 -12.84 11.26
CA ASN A 224 25.16 -13.01 11.26
C ASN A 224 25.57 -13.89 10.07
N GLY A 225 26.02 -13.26 8.98
CA GLY A 225 26.27 -13.96 7.72
C GLY A 225 24.95 -14.46 7.11
N SER A 226 24.72 -15.77 7.14
CA SER A 226 23.48 -16.40 6.62
C SER A 226 22.60 -17.01 7.72
N LYS A 227 22.84 -16.68 9.00
CA LYS A 227 22.14 -17.29 10.12
C LYS A 227 21.57 -16.22 11.06
N TRP A 228 20.26 -16.30 11.27
CA TRP A 228 19.59 -15.54 12.32
C TRP A 228 20.00 -16.02 13.71
N THR A 229 20.29 -15.05 14.58
CA THR A 229 20.53 -15.26 16.00
C THR A 229 19.53 -14.43 16.79
N ASP A 230 18.60 -15.09 17.45
CA ASP A 230 17.66 -14.48 18.40
C ASP A 230 18.26 -14.46 19.82
N GLN A 231 18.00 -13.36 20.54
CA GLN A 231 18.42 -13.18 21.94
C GLN A 231 17.32 -12.48 22.72
N VAL A 232 17.03 -12.97 23.93
CA VAL A 232 16.27 -12.21 24.92
C VAL A 232 17.18 -11.11 25.48
N VAL A 233 16.85 -9.86 25.19
CA VAL A 233 17.64 -8.67 25.55
C VAL A 233 17.14 -7.99 26.81
N ALA A 234 15.87 -8.19 27.15
CA ALA A 234 15.26 -7.74 28.39
C ALA A 234 14.07 -8.62 28.78
N THR A 235 13.68 -8.55 30.04
CA THR A 235 12.46 -9.21 30.55
C THR A 235 11.71 -8.25 31.45
N ALA A 236 10.39 -8.22 31.34
CA ALA A 236 9.52 -7.49 32.25
C ALA A 236 8.57 -8.44 32.99
N GLY A 237 8.15 -8.04 34.19
CA GLY A 237 7.16 -8.78 34.98
C GLY A 237 5.80 -8.84 34.27
N SER A 238 4.91 -9.70 34.77
CA SER A 238 3.52 -9.72 34.31
C SER A 238 2.78 -8.45 34.77
N CYS A 239 1.96 -7.89 33.88
CA CYS A 239 0.98 -6.87 34.24
C CYS A 239 -0.44 -7.37 33.95
N ASN A 240 -1.26 -7.52 34.99
CA ASN A 240 -2.66 -7.91 34.84
C ASN A 240 -3.49 -6.74 34.29
N GLY A 241 -4.13 -6.94 33.14
CA GLY A 241 -5.01 -5.95 32.52
C GLY A 241 -4.28 -4.86 31.73
N CYS A 242 -2.96 -4.95 31.56
CA CYS A 242 -2.20 -4.09 30.66
C CYS A 242 -2.38 -4.51 29.19
N ALA A 243 -2.33 -3.52 28.28
CA ALA A 243 -2.33 -3.74 26.83
C ALA A 243 -0.93 -4.19 26.35
N GLN A 244 -0.52 -5.40 26.74
CA GLN A 244 0.79 -5.98 26.38
C GLN A 244 0.62 -7.28 25.57
N PRO A 245 1.61 -7.64 24.74
CA PRO A 245 2.80 -6.86 24.39
C PRO A 245 2.43 -5.72 23.42
N GLY A 246 3.02 -4.54 23.64
CA GLY A 246 3.00 -3.45 22.66
C GLY A 246 4.04 -3.66 21.55
N PRO A 247 3.98 -2.91 20.43
CA PRO A 247 5.02 -2.91 19.41
C PRO A 247 6.41 -2.66 20.00
N THR A 248 7.43 -3.23 19.38
CA THR A 248 8.83 -3.10 19.84
C THR A 248 9.64 -2.39 18.78
N GLY A 249 10.26 -1.26 19.13
CA GLY A 249 11.07 -0.48 18.20
C GLY A 249 12.55 -0.81 18.32
N ILE A 250 13.31 -0.54 17.26
CA ILE A 250 14.77 -0.65 17.27
C ILE A 250 15.40 0.48 16.46
N ALA A 251 16.53 0.96 16.96
CA ALA A 251 17.37 1.98 16.35
C ALA A 251 18.83 1.51 16.35
N ILE A 252 19.65 2.06 15.45
CA ILE A 252 21.12 1.94 15.54
C ILE A 252 21.68 3.29 15.98
N LEU A 253 22.24 3.36 17.19
CA LEU A 253 22.85 4.56 17.75
C LEU A 253 24.34 4.35 18.00
N GLY A 254 25.17 5.21 17.40
CA GLY A 254 26.63 5.10 17.50
C GLY A 254 27.16 3.73 17.07
N GLY A 255 26.50 3.08 16.10
CA GLY A 255 26.82 1.74 15.62
C GLY A 255 26.29 0.58 16.47
N ASN A 256 25.56 0.85 17.56
CA ASN A 256 25.00 -0.18 18.43
C ASN A 256 23.48 -0.27 18.30
N PRO A 257 22.90 -1.48 18.30
CA PRO A 257 21.46 -1.65 18.36
C PRO A 257 20.91 -1.20 19.73
N VAL A 258 19.82 -0.45 19.68
CA VAL A 258 19.05 0.03 20.82
C VAL A 258 17.60 -0.39 20.61
N VAL A 259 17.15 -1.35 21.41
CA VAL A 259 15.76 -1.82 21.42
C VAL A 259 14.96 -0.96 22.40
N VAL A 260 13.80 -0.46 21.99
CA VAL A 260 12.92 0.37 22.82
C VAL A 260 11.59 -0.35 23.02
N PHE A 261 11.14 -0.45 24.26
CA PHE A 261 9.95 -1.21 24.63
C PHE A 261 9.24 -0.62 25.86
N GLY A 262 7.94 -0.90 25.97
CA GLY A 262 7.15 -0.57 27.16
C GLY A 262 7.16 -1.68 28.20
N ASP A 263 7.63 -1.36 29.41
CA ASP A 263 7.49 -2.18 30.62
C ASP A 263 6.32 -1.66 31.46
N ALA A 264 5.12 -2.17 31.16
CA ALA A 264 3.91 -1.76 31.86
C ALA A 264 3.87 -2.24 33.33
N ALA A 265 4.67 -3.25 33.70
CA ALA A 265 4.78 -3.70 35.09
C ALA A 265 5.60 -2.71 35.94
N LYS A 266 6.62 -2.08 35.33
CA LYS A 266 7.38 -0.96 35.95
C LYS A 266 6.76 0.41 35.71
N ASP A 267 5.72 0.50 34.89
CA ASP A 267 5.17 1.77 34.42
C ASP A 267 6.25 2.66 33.77
N ALA A 268 7.07 2.06 32.90
CA ALA A 268 8.21 2.71 32.27
C ALA A 268 8.38 2.34 30.78
N VAL A 269 8.94 3.28 30.01
CA VAL A 269 9.55 2.99 28.70
C VAL A 269 11.03 2.75 28.94
N GLU A 270 11.52 1.62 28.45
CA GLU A 270 12.90 1.18 28.64
C GLU A 270 13.62 1.01 27.30
N THR A 271 14.94 1.08 27.38
CA THR A 271 15.86 0.77 26.28
C THR A 271 16.74 -0.39 26.68
N ALA A 272 16.94 -1.36 25.79
CA ALA A 272 18.02 -2.32 25.89
C ALA A 272 19.09 -1.94 24.86
N THR A 273 20.28 -1.58 25.32
CA THR A 273 21.40 -1.18 24.45
C THR A 273 22.51 -2.21 24.52
N MET A 274 23.06 -2.58 23.37
CA MET A 274 24.22 -3.46 23.32
C MET A 274 25.51 -2.69 23.67
N HIS A 275 26.16 -3.08 24.76
CA HIS A 275 27.47 -2.59 25.17
C HIS A 275 28.50 -3.72 25.10
N GLY A 276 29.28 -3.72 24.03
CA GLY A 276 30.17 -4.84 23.71
C GLY A 276 29.33 -6.08 23.38
N SER A 277 29.34 -7.09 24.25
CA SER A 277 28.59 -8.34 24.07
C SER A 277 27.42 -8.51 25.06
N LYS A 278 27.05 -7.45 25.79
CA LYS A 278 26.01 -7.49 26.83
C LYS A 278 24.94 -6.45 26.57
N TRP A 279 23.70 -6.80 26.85
CA TRP A 279 22.58 -5.87 26.85
C TRP A 279 22.49 -5.18 28.20
N VAL A 280 22.36 -3.85 28.19
CA VAL A 280 22.13 -3.02 29.37
C VAL A 280 20.77 -2.36 29.22
N VAL A 281 19.93 -2.52 30.23
CA VAL A 281 18.59 -1.92 30.26
C VAL A 281 18.63 -0.59 31.02
N ASN A 282 18.12 0.47 30.40
CA ASN A 282 17.97 1.79 31.00
C ASN A 282 16.54 2.30 30.82
N VAL A 283 16.06 3.10 31.77
CA VAL A 283 14.75 3.76 31.67
C VAL A 283 14.86 5.00 30.79
N ALA A 284 14.03 5.08 29.74
CA ALA A 284 13.87 6.27 28.91
C ALA A 284 12.83 7.23 29.49
N GLN A 285 11.72 6.70 30.01
CA GLN A 285 10.70 7.48 30.70
C GLN A 285 10.08 6.67 31.83
N THR A 286 9.93 7.29 33.00
CA THR A 286 9.09 6.78 34.10
C THR A 286 7.67 7.30 33.96
N HIS A 287 6.69 6.60 34.55
CA HIS A 287 5.28 6.95 34.47
C HIS A 287 4.76 6.92 33.02
N ALA A 288 5.15 5.89 32.28
CA ALA A 288 4.74 5.67 30.91
C ALA A 288 4.77 4.18 30.58
N GLN A 289 3.66 3.61 30.13
CA GLN A 289 3.55 2.19 29.77
C GLN A 289 4.09 1.85 28.37
N GLY A 290 4.34 2.85 27.52
CA GLY A 290 4.91 2.65 26.19
C GLY A 290 3.97 1.95 25.20
N LEU A 291 2.66 2.22 25.25
CA LEU A 291 1.69 1.53 24.38
C LEU A 291 1.77 2.08 22.95
N GLY A 292 1.55 1.22 21.95
CA GLY A 292 1.53 1.63 20.53
C GLY A 292 2.86 2.21 20.04
N LEU A 293 3.98 1.78 20.64
CA LEU A 293 5.29 2.38 20.47
C LEU A 293 5.79 2.36 19.00
N SER A 294 6.49 3.41 18.60
CA SER A 294 7.21 3.48 17.32
C SER A 294 8.56 4.14 17.55
N VAL A 295 9.56 3.75 16.75
CA VAL A 295 10.93 4.28 16.82
C VAL A 295 11.41 4.67 15.44
N SER A 296 12.04 5.83 15.35
CA SER A 296 12.82 6.25 14.18
C SER A 296 14.14 6.87 14.59
N THR A 297 15.03 7.07 13.63
CA THR A 297 16.34 7.67 13.86
C THR A 297 16.58 8.80 12.87
N THR A 298 17.22 9.86 13.35
CA THR A 298 17.67 10.97 12.51
C THR A 298 18.99 11.47 13.05
N GLY A 299 20.04 11.39 12.23
CA GLY A 299 21.41 11.66 12.68
C GLY A 299 21.80 10.70 13.80
N THR A 300 22.16 11.25 14.97
CA THR A 300 22.61 10.49 16.14
C THR A 300 21.53 10.33 17.23
N THR A 301 20.29 10.72 16.94
CA THR A 301 19.19 10.68 17.89
C THR A 301 18.14 9.67 17.45
N ALA A 302 17.72 8.81 18.37
CA ALA A 302 16.52 7.99 18.22
C ALA A 302 15.34 8.70 18.89
N TYR A 303 14.20 8.63 18.22
CA TYR A 303 12.93 9.17 18.69
C TYR A 303 11.99 8.01 18.91
N ALA A 304 11.33 7.96 20.06
CA ALA A 304 10.30 6.97 20.34
C ALA A 304 9.00 7.66 20.73
N SER A 305 7.92 7.46 19.97
CA SER A 305 6.58 7.90 20.36
C SER A 305 5.80 6.75 20.98
N TYR A 306 4.91 7.08 21.91
CA TYR A 306 4.03 6.10 22.56
C TYR A 306 2.91 6.80 23.33
N TYR A 307 1.85 6.04 23.63
CA TYR A 307 0.91 6.43 24.68
C TYR A 307 1.53 6.11 26.05
N THR A 308 1.42 7.05 26.98
CA THR A 308 1.93 6.87 28.35
C THR A 308 1.08 5.91 29.16
N GLY A 309 -0.16 5.61 28.76
CA GLY A 309 -1.12 4.93 29.64
C GLY A 309 -1.68 5.86 30.73
N HIS A 310 -1.33 7.15 30.69
CA HIS A 310 -1.76 8.18 31.65
C HIS A 310 -2.38 9.40 30.94
N GLY A 311 -3.02 9.18 29.79
CA GLY A 311 -3.80 10.20 29.09
C GLY A 311 -3.00 11.13 28.17
N THR A 312 -1.78 10.73 27.79
CA THR A 312 -0.93 11.51 26.87
C THR A 312 -0.27 10.62 25.82
N VAL A 313 0.06 11.24 24.68
CA VAL A 313 1.10 10.76 23.76
C VAL A 313 2.35 11.57 24.01
N ASP A 314 3.46 10.88 24.21
CA ASP A 314 4.76 11.47 24.48
C ASP A 314 5.77 11.02 23.41
N VAL A 315 6.87 11.76 23.31
CA VAL A 315 8.07 11.36 22.55
C VAL A 315 9.31 11.38 23.46
N SER A 316 10.04 10.28 23.49
CA SER A 316 11.38 10.15 24.07
C SER A 316 12.45 10.43 23.02
N LEU A 317 13.46 11.21 23.39
CA LEU A 317 14.67 11.45 22.61
C LEU A 317 15.84 10.75 23.30
N MET A 318 16.55 9.89 22.57
CA MET A 318 17.65 9.08 23.08
C MET A 318 18.89 9.28 22.20
N ASN A 319 19.99 9.66 22.84
CA ASN A 319 21.29 9.88 22.20
C ASN A 319 22.41 9.54 23.20
N ASP A 320 23.58 10.15 23.06
CA ASP A 320 24.73 9.99 23.97
C ASP A 320 24.56 10.69 25.34
N HIS A 321 23.44 11.39 25.55
CA HIS A 321 23.06 12.01 26.82
C HIS A 321 21.90 11.25 27.48
N ALA A 322 21.54 11.66 28.70
CA ALA A 322 20.38 11.12 29.39
C ALA A 322 19.10 11.34 28.54
N PRO A 323 18.20 10.32 28.43
CA PRO A 323 16.96 10.45 27.70
C PRO A 323 16.14 11.66 28.16
N THR A 324 15.51 12.34 27.20
CA THR A 324 14.59 13.45 27.46
C THR A 324 13.22 13.15 26.86
N THR A 325 12.16 13.69 27.46
CA THR A 325 10.78 13.41 27.03
C THR A 325 10.02 14.70 26.78
N LYS A 326 9.06 14.65 25.85
CA LYS A 326 8.18 15.77 25.52
C LYS A 326 6.74 15.25 25.39
N GLU A 327 5.80 15.93 26.03
CA GLU A 327 4.37 15.69 25.81
C GLU A 327 3.99 16.24 24.43
N VAL A 328 3.39 15.39 23.59
CA VAL A 328 2.91 15.77 22.25
C VAL A 328 1.48 16.27 22.33
N ALA A 329 0.60 15.50 22.96
CA ALA A 329 -0.82 15.81 23.08
C ALA A 329 -1.49 15.03 24.20
N LYS A 330 -2.64 15.54 24.67
CA LYS A 330 -3.60 14.74 25.44
C LYS A 330 -4.31 13.75 24.53
N ALA A 331 -4.32 12.48 24.93
CA ALA A 331 -4.94 11.40 24.16
C ALA A 331 -5.53 10.35 25.10
N PRO A 332 -6.69 9.76 24.77
CA PRO A 332 -7.23 8.64 25.56
C PRO A 332 -6.28 7.45 25.50
N ASN A 333 -6.26 6.67 26.59
CA ASN A 333 -5.45 5.46 26.64
C ASN A 333 -5.99 4.39 25.67
N PRO A 334 -5.11 3.66 24.96
CA PRO A 334 -5.48 2.48 24.20
C PRO A 334 -6.23 1.45 25.07
N SER A 335 -7.20 0.75 24.47
CA SER A 335 -7.97 -0.26 25.20
C SER A 335 -7.13 -1.54 25.37
N PRO A 336 -7.04 -2.11 26.59
CA PRO A 336 -6.35 -3.38 26.81
C PRO A 336 -7.06 -4.60 26.19
N SER A 337 -8.32 -4.45 25.77
CA SER A 337 -9.05 -5.49 25.03
C SER A 337 -8.70 -5.54 23.55
N LYS A 338 -7.90 -4.58 23.05
CA LYS A 338 -7.49 -4.48 21.66
C LYS A 338 -6.04 -4.91 21.54
N THR A 339 -5.80 -6.01 20.82
CA THR A 339 -4.47 -6.60 20.61
C THR A 339 -4.18 -6.76 19.12
N GLY A 340 -2.93 -7.09 18.76
CA GLY A 340 -2.56 -7.33 17.37
C GLY A 340 -2.84 -6.14 16.47
N ASN A 341 -3.43 -6.40 15.30
CA ASN A 341 -3.88 -5.39 14.35
C ASN A 341 -5.09 -4.56 14.82
N SER A 342 -5.64 -4.82 16.01
CA SER A 342 -6.66 -3.95 16.60
C SER A 342 -6.08 -2.93 17.58
N ALA A 343 -4.81 -3.06 17.96
CA ALA A 343 -4.16 -2.19 18.93
C ALA A 343 -3.81 -0.83 18.32
N SER A 344 -4.13 0.25 19.02
CA SER A 344 -3.74 1.62 18.64
C SER A 344 -2.21 1.76 18.55
N ARG A 345 -1.74 2.52 17.55
CA ARG A 345 -0.32 2.80 17.35
C ARG A 345 -0.04 4.30 17.34
N THR A 346 1.24 4.61 17.51
CA THR A 346 1.84 5.91 17.27
C THR A 346 2.89 5.76 16.18
N ALA A 347 3.34 6.87 15.61
CA ALA A 347 4.46 6.95 14.71
C ALA A 347 5.25 8.22 14.99
N VAL A 348 6.57 8.16 14.80
CA VAL A 348 7.44 9.32 14.93
C VAL A 348 8.47 9.37 13.82
N ALA A 349 8.73 10.57 13.31
CA ALA A 349 9.90 10.86 12.49
C ALA A 349 10.42 12.25 12.83
N ALA A 350 11.71 12.48 12.64
CA ALA A 350 12.30 13.80 12.79
C ALA A 350 13.03 14.20 11.51
N THR A 351 13.09 15.50 11.24
CA THR A 351 13.91 16.04 10.16
C THR A 351 15.23 16.56 10.72
N LYS A 352 16.22 16.78 9.85
CA LYS A 352 17.57 17.19 10.28
C LYS A 352 17.61 18.56 10.97
N ASP A 353 16.59 19.39 10.78
CA ASP A 353 16.47 20.69 11.47
C ASP A 353 15.99 20.57 12.92
N GLY A 354 15.62 19.36 13.37
CA GLY A 354 15.15 19.07 14.70
C GLY A 354 13.62 19.09 14.86
N THR A 355 12.86 19.36 13.79
CA THR A 355 11.40 19.26 13.81
C THR A 355 10.97 17.81 13.94
N ILE A 356 10.19 17.51 14.97
CA ILE A 356 9.64 16.20 15.29
C ILE A 356 8.20 16.15 14.79
N TYR A 357 7.85 15.05 14.12
CA TYR A 357 6.52 14.75 13.61
C TYR A 357 6.00 13.51 14.33
N VAL A 358 4.78 13.59 14.86
CA VAL A 358 4.16 12.48 15.60
C VAL A 358 2.74 12.29 15.13
N ALA A 359 2.39 11.06 14.76
CA ALA A 359 1.04 10.65 14.40
C ALA A 359 0.54 9.55 15.34
N TRP A 360 -0.77 9.50 15.60
CA TRP A 360 -1.35 8.50 16.50
C TRP A 360 -2.83 8.22 16.23
N ASP A 361 -3.25 7.00 16.54
CA ASP A 361 -4.64 6.53 16.42
C ASP A 361 -5.51 6.92 17.63
N ASP A 362 -6.30 7.99 17.53
CA ASP A 362 -7.29 8.31 18.55
C ASP A 362 -8.62 7.59 18.27
N GLN A 363 -9.04 6.69 19.17
CA GLN A 363 -10.29 5.93 18.99
C GLN A 363 -11.56 6.80 18.94
N THR A 364 -11.47 8.07 19.34
CA THR A 364 -12.58 9.03 19.34
C THR A 364 -12.47 10.07 18.24
N LYS A 365 -11.25 10.43 17.83
CA LYS A 365 -10.98 11.49 16.84
C LYS A 365 -10.42 10.97 15.51
N GLY A 366 -10.13 9.68 15.41
CA GLY A 366 -9.43 9.07 14.30
C GLY A 366 -7.93 9.37 14.31
N LEU A 367 -7.27 9.24 13.16
CA LEU A 367 -5.87 9.61 12.98
C LEU A 367 -5.61 11.07 13.38
N GLN A 368 -4.61 11.27 14.22
CA GLN A 368 -4.11 12.59 14.61
C GLN A 368 -2.66 12.75 14.13
N PHE A 369 -2.27 13.98 13.83
CA PHE A 369 -0.92 14.30 13.37
C PHE A 369 -0.48 15.66 13.91
N ALA A 370 0.76 15.77 14.39
CA ALA A 370 1.30 17.02 14.92
C ALA A 370 2.80 17.15 14.63
N SER A 371 3.30 18.38 14.66
CA SER A 371 4.73 18.66 14.53
C SER A 371 5.21 19.76 15.47
N GLY A 372 6.48 19.71 15.86
CA GLY A 372 7.10 20.71 16.72
C GLY A 372 8.52 20.34 17.14
N THR A 373 9.20 21.27 17.80
CA THR A 373 10.49 21.01 18.45
C THR A 373 10.29 20.76 19.94
N ASP A 374 9.64 21.69 20.64
CA ASP A 374 9.34 21.64 22.08
C ASP A 374 7.84 21.67 22.37
N THR A 375 7.09 22.39 21.54
CA THR A 375 5.63 22.47 21.57
C THR A 375 5.08 22.00 20.25
N PHE A 376 4.05 21.15 20.28
CA PHE A 376 3.49 20.53 19.09
C PHE A 376 2.24 21.26 18.61
N THR A 377 2.19 21.50 17.30
CA THR A 377 1.03 22.07 16.60
C THR A 377 0.37 20.98 15.77
N PRO A 378 -0.96 20.83 15.83
CA PRO A 378 -1.68 19.89 14.98
C PRO A 378 -1.49 20.18 13.50
N ILE A 379 -1.36 19.12 12.71
CA ILE A 379 -1.40 19.13 11.24
C ILE A 379 -2.76 18.56 10.83
N ASP A 380 -3.50 19.29 10.01
CA ASP A 380 -4.78 18.82 9.49
C ASP A 380 -4.57 17.69 8.48
N VAL A 381 -5.15 16.53 8.77
CA VAL A 381 -5.09 15.33 7.91
C VAL A 381 -6.28 15.22 6.95
N GLY A 382 -7.22 16.17 7.01
CA GLY A 382 -8.44 16.18 6.20
C GLY A 382 -9.68 15.71 6.98
N PRO A 383 -10.82 15.51 6.29
CA PRO A 383 -12.09 15.19 6.95
C PRO A 383 -12.07 13.84 7.67
N SER A 384 -12.83 13.77 8.77
CA SER A 384 -13.05 12.64 9.71
C SER A 384 -12.41 11.29 9.34
N THR A 385 -11.39 10.92 10.11
CA THR A 385 -10.55 9.72 10.00
C THR A 385 -11.01 8.59 10.93
N THR A 386 -12.32 8.52 11.25
CA THR A 386 -12.85 7.50 12.17
C THR A 386 -12.71 6.12 11.54
N GLY A 387 -11.79 5.31 12.06
CA GLY A 387 -11.43 4.03 11.47
C GLY A 387 -10.03 4.04 10.83
N ASP A 388 -9.36 5.18 10.77
CA ASP A 388 -7.96 5.21 10.37
C ASP A 388 -7.11 4.65 11.51
N MET A 389 -6.19 3.75 11.17
CA MET A 389 -5.35 3.07 12.14
C MET A 389 -3.94 2.81 11.59
N HIS A 390 -3.01 2.49 12.48
CA HIS A 390 -1.64 2.06 12.16
C HIS A 390 -0.80 3.08 11.38
N PRO A 391 -0.63 4.31 11.91
CA PRO A 391 0.25 5.29 11.32
C PRO A 391 1.68 4.77 11.31
N ALA A 392 2.40 5.11 10.26
CA ALA A 392 3.85 5.01 10.21
C ALA A 392 4.42 6.27 9.56
N LEU A 393 5.56 6.73 10.06
CA LEU A 393 6.20 7.96 9.62
C LEU A 393 7.62 7.68 9.17
N ALA A 394 8.02 8.34 8.09
CA ALA A 394 9.40 8.46 7.69
C ALA A 394 9.68 9.88 7.20
N ALA A 395 10.89 10.38 7.45
CA ALA A 395 11.28 11.73 7.11
C ALA A 395 12.58 11.73 6.29
N SER A 396 12.67 12.68 5.38
CA SER A 396 13.88 13.00 4.62
C SER A 396 14.06 14.51 4.55
N ASP A 397 15.08 14.96 3.83
CA ASP A 397 15.31 16.40 3.59
C ASP A 397 14.23 17.02 2.67
N THR A 398 13.47 16.20 1.93
CA THR A 398 12.47 16.66 0.96
C THR A 398 11.05 16.67 1.52
N GLY A 399 10.84 16.09 2.70
CA GLY A 399 9.54 16.08 3.37
C GLY A 399 9.33 14.89 4.30
N VAL A 400 8.14 14.82 4.86
CA VAL A 400 7.69 13.74 5.76
C VAL A 400 6.57 12.96 5.09
N VAL A 401 6.65 11.64 5.15
CA VAL A 401 5.64 10.72 4.63
C VAL A 401 4.95 10.03 5.80
N LEU A 402 3.62 10.05 5.79
CA LEU A 402 2.74 9.34 6.72
C LEU A 402 1.97 8.28 5.95
N SER A 403 2.07 7.01 6.33
CA SER A 403 1.15 5.96 5.86
C SER A 403 0.15 5.59 6.94
N TRP A 404 -1.06 5.21 6.57
CA TRP A 404 -2.06 4.66 7.49
C TRP A 404 -3.05 3.76 6.77
N TYR A 405 -3.79 2.97 7.54
CA TYR A 405 -4.87 2.13 7.05
C TYR A 405 -6.22 2.79 7.30
N ASP A 406 -6.95 3.11 6.24
CA ASP A 406 -8.36 3.50 6.33
C ASP A 406 -9.21 2.23 6.43
N SER A 407 -9.62 1.87 7.64
CA SER A 407 -10.38 0.63 7.86
C SER A 407 -11.83 0.68 7.37
N VAL A 408 -12.35 1.88 7.09
CA VAL A 408 -13.72 2.06 6.57
C VAL A 408 -13.74 1.71 5.10
N ASN A 409 -12.81 2.30 4.33
CA ASN A 409 -12.70 2.07 2.90
C ASN A 409 -11.75 0.92 2.54
N GLN A 410 -11.07 0.34 3.54
CA GLN A 410 -10.12 -0.76 3.39
C GLN A 410 -8.88 -0.40 2.56
N ASN A 411 -8.45 0.87 2.63
CA ASN A 411 -7.39 1.42 1.77
C ASN A 411 -6.07 1.63 2.51
N LEU A 412 -4.97 1.47 1.77
CA LEU A 412 -3.69 2.04 2.16
C LEU A 412 -3.67 3.50 1.76
N MET A 413 -3.53 4.36 2.75
CA MET A 413 -3.40 5.79 2.58
C MET A 413 -1.95 6.21 2.78
N VAL A 414 -1.51 7.19 1.99
CA VAL A 414 -0.19 7.83 2.13
C VAL A 414 -0.36 9.32 2.03
N GLY A 415 0.29 10.07 2.90
CA GLY A 415 0.24 11.51 2.95
C GLY A 415 1.63 12.11 2.99
N ILE A 416 1.81 13.20 2.26
CA ILE A 416 3.09 13.91 2.19
C ILE A 416 2.93 15.28 2.82
N GLN A 417 3.79 15.58 3.79
CA GLN A 417 3.94 16.90 4.43
C GLN A 417 5.19 17.57 3.88
N GLY A 418 5.02 18.64 3.08
CA GLY A 418 6.12 19.36 2.44
C GLY A 418 5.65 20.53 1.58
N ASP A 419 6.57 21.25 0.92
CA ASP A 419 6.22 22.29 -0.07
C ASP A 419 5.86 21.62 -1.41
N VAL A 420 4.57 21.60 -1.72
CA VAL A 420 3.98 20.72 -2.73
C VAL A 420 3.85 21.42 -4.08
N GLN A 421 4.93 21.98 -4.62
CA GLN A 421 4.84 22.70 -5.90
C GLN A 421 4.72 21.77 -7.12
N ASN A 422 5.03 20.48 -6.99
CA ASN A 422 5.04 19.52 -8.10
C ASN A 422 4.70 18.08 -7.67
N ILE A 423 3.71 17.85 -6.77
CA ILE A 423 3.23 16.49 -6.59
C ILE A 423 2.37 16.09 -7.79
N LEU A 424 2.90 15.13 -8.52
CA LEU A 424 2.19 14.34 -9.51
C LEU A 424 1.13 13.53 -8.77
N VAL A 425 -0.12 13.97 -8.85
CA VAL A 425 -1.27 13.24 -8.30
C VAL A 425 -1.25 11.84 -8.88
N ALA A 426 -1.28 10.84 -7.98
CA ALA A 426 -1.22 9.41 -8.26
C ALA A 426 -1.74 9.07 -9.66
N ASN A 427 -0.82 8.83 -10.58
CA ASN A 427 -1.18 8.17 -11.81
C ASN A 427 -1.27 6.68 -11.44
N PRO A 428 -2.44 6.02 -11.57
CA PRO A 428 -2.50 4.59 -11.30
C PRO A 428 -1.40 3.91 -12.11
N PRO A 429 -0.73 2.85 -11.57
CA PRO A 429 0.17 2.06 -12.39
C PRO A 429 -0.55 1.74 -13.70
N PRO A 430 0.14 1.75 -14.85
CA PRO A 430 -0.46 1.20 -16.06
C PRO A 430 -0.86 -0.23 -15.71
N SER A 431 -2.15 -0.46 -15.51
CA SER A 431 -2.68 -1.80 -15.33
C SER A 431 -2.16 -2.58 -16.52
N ILE A 432 -1.39 -3.64 -16.27
CA ILE A 432 -1.14 -4.66 -17.29
C ILE A 432 -2.48 -5.39 -17.43
N VAL A 433 -3.44 -4.71 -18.05
CA VAL A 433 -4.53 -5.39 -18.72
C VAL A 433 -3.80 -6.24 -19.75
N PRO A 434 -3.92 -7.58 -19.70
CA PRO A 434 -3.43 -8.38 -20.81
C PRO A 434 -4.06 -7.77 -22.05
N SER A 435 -3.23 -7.22 -22.92
CA SER A 435 -3.65 -6.84 -24.25
C SER A 435 -3.95 -8.16 -24.97
N PHE A 436 -5.11 -8.74 -24.69
CA PHE A 436 -5.87 -9.41 -25.74
C PHE A 436 -6.09 -8.32 -26.76
N GLY A 437 -5.27 -8.37 -27.83
CA GLY A 437 -5.01 -7.26 -28.75
C GLY A 437 -6.15 -6.24 -28.76
N ALA A 438 -5.92 -5.10 -28.11
CA ALA A 438 -6.74 -3.94 -28.33
C ALA A 438 -6.63 -3.64 -29.81
N SER A 439 -7.61 -4.13 -30.58
CA SER A 439 -7.89 -3.58 -31.89
C SER A 439 -8.15 -2.13 -31.62
N SER A 440 -7.18 -1.30 -32.01
CA SER A 440 -7.21 0.15 -31.89
C SER A 440 -8.62 0.70 -32.09
N SER A 441 -9.01 1.71 -31.31
CA SER A 441 -10.19 2.53 -31.64
C SER A 441 -10.12 3.13 -33.06
N ALA A 442 -8.92 3.17 -33.67
CA ALA A 442 -8.70 3.51 -35.07
C ALA A 442 -9.23 2.46 -36.08
N SER A 443 -9.52 1.23 -35.66
CA SER A 443 -9.99 0.14 -36.52
C SER A 443 -11.46 -0.27 -36.34
N CYS A 444 -12.18 0.29 -35.37
CA CYS A 444 -13.59 -0.06 -35.16
C CYS A 444 -14.43 0.28 -36.40
N GLY A 445 -15.08 -0.73 -36.99
CA GLY A 445 -15.89 -0.59 -38.21
C GLY A 445 -15.13 -0.59 -39.54
N GLN A 446 -13.81 -0.82 -39.57
CA GLN A 446 -13.03 -0.88 -40.82
C GLN A 446 -13.43 -2.06 -41.73
N ASP A 447 -13.78 -3.20 -41.13
CA ASP A 447 -14.26 -4.39 -41.85
C ASP A 447 -15.73 -4.28 -42.28
N LYS A 448 -16.43 -3.23 -41.84
CA LYS A 448 -17.85 -2.93 -42.10
C LYS A 448 -18.81 -4.06 -41.72
N LYS A 449 -18.39 -5.00 -40.88
CA LYS A 449 -19.22 -6.12 -40.45
C LYS A 449 -20.16 -5.66 -39.33
N ILE A 450 -21.46 -5.86 -39.49
CA ILE A 450 -22.43 -5.46 -38.46
C ILE A 450 -22.20 -6.23 -37.16
N LEU A 451 -22.10 -5.49 -36.05
CA LEU A 451 -21.98 -6.04 -34.70
C LEU A 451 -22.82 -5.18 -33.74
N LEU A 452 -23.96 -5.71 -33.33
CA LEU A 452 -24.96 -5.03 -32.51
C LEU A 452 -25.35 -5.82 -31.25
N ASN A 453 -24.60 -6.87 -30.92
CA ASN A 453 -24.79 -7.63 -29.69
C ASN A 453 -23.68 -7.24 -28.73
N ILE A 454 -24.04 -7.00 -27.47
CA ILE A 454 -23.11 -6.68 -26.40
C ILE A 454 -23.62 -7.29 -25.11
N SER A 455 -22.74 -7.96 -24.37
CA SER A 455 -23.04 -8.53 -23.07
C SER A 455 -22.25 -7.81 -21.98
N ALA A 456 -22.84 -7.66 -20.79
CA ALA A 456 -22.11 -7.27 -19.59
C ALA A 456 -21.83 -8.50 -18.71
N THR A 457 -20.59 -8.65 -18.25
CA THR A 457 -20.18 -9.63 -17.22
C THR A 457 -19.27 -8.94 -16.22
N GLY A 458 -19.59 -9.00 -14.92
CA GLY A 458 -18.94 -8.13 -13.94
C GLY A 458 -19.12 -6.66 -14.33
N THR A 459 -18.07 -5.85 -14.27
CA THR A 459 -18.08 -4.44 -14.70
C THR A 459 -17.39 -4.23 -16.05
N SER A 460 -17.57 -5.15 -17.00
CA SER A 460 -17.04 -5.07 -18.37
C SER A 460 -18.10 -5.40 -19.41
N PHE A 461 -18.04 -4.72 -20.56
CA PHE A 461 -18.67 -5.20 -21.78
C PHE A 461 -17.78 -6.26 -22.45
N ASP A 462 -18.37 -7.21 -23.16
CA ASP A 462 -17.66 -8.24 -23.95
C ASP A 462 -17.05 -7.69 -25.26
N THR A 463 -17.46 -6.50 -25.69
CA THR A 463 -16.87 -5.75 -26.79
C THR A 463 -16.80 -4.25 -26.49
N THR A 464 -15.76 -3.59 -26.99
CA THR A 464 -15.61 -2.12 -26.98
C THR A 464 -15.89 -1.50 -28.36
N CYS A 465 -16.29 -2.31 -29.34
CA CYS A 465 -16.64 -1.88 -30.69
C CYS A 465 -18.01 -2.44 -31.09
N LEU A 466 -18.93 -1.55 -31.45
CA LEU A 466 -20.18 -1.87 -32.11
C LEU A 466 -20.16 -1.26 -33.50
N VAL A 467 -20.78 -1.95 -34.46
CA VAL A 467 -20.81 -1.51 -35.86
C VAL A 467 -22.23 -1.56 -36.38
N SER A 468 -22.71 -0.43 -36.91
CA SER A 468 -24.05 -0.31 -37.45
C SER A 468 -24.06 0.34 -38.85
N PRO A 469 -25.11 0.10 -39.66
CA PRO A 469 -25.26 0.74 -40.95
C PRO A 469 -25.63 2.22 -40.81
N ALA A 470 -24.98 3.08 -41.58
CA ALA A 470 -25.34 4.49 -41.68
C ALA A 470 -26.74 4.72 -42.27
N SER A 471 -27.40 5.78 -41.78
CA SER A 471 -28.68 6.29 -42.28
C SER A 471 -29.86 5.33 -42.20
N LYS A 472 -29.77 4.28 -41.37
CA LYS A 472 -30.87 3.37 -41.02
C LYS A 472 -30.96 3.25 -39.50
N GLY A 473 -32.17 3.07 -38.96
CA GLY A 473 -32.33 2.70 -37.56
C GLY A 473 -31.81 1.28 -37.32
N PHE A 474 -31.33 1.01 -36.11
CA PHE A 474 -30.80 -0.30 -35.72
C PHE A 474 -31.10 -0.56 -34.24
N THR A 475 -31.02 -1.82 -33.82
CA THR A 475 -31.25 -2.22 -32.43
C THR A 475 -29.98 -2.85 -31.89
N ILE A 476 -29.52 -2.37 -30.73
CA ILE A 476 -28.45 -3.03 -29.98
C ILE A 476 -29.11 -4.02 -29.02
N SER A 477 -28.67 -5.28 -29.06
CA SER A 477 -29.08 -6.32 -28.12
C SER A 477 -28.11 -6.30 -26.94
N PHE A 478 -28.61 -5.92 -25.77
CA PHE A 478 -27.82 -5.85 -24.54
C PHE A 478 -28.18 -7.02 -23.61
N ASP A 479 -27.19 -7.84 -23.25
CA ASP A 479 -27.35 -8.96 -22.32
C ASP A 479 -26.56 -8.71 -21.04
N ASN A 480 -27.22 -8.18 -20.01
CA ASN A 480 -26.64 -8.07 -18.69
C ASN A 480 -26.61 -9.45 -18.01
N LYS A 481 -25.49 -10.15 -18.15
CA LYS A 481 -25.22 -11.45 -17.49
C LYS A 481 -24.64 -11.29 -16.09
N ALA A 482 -24.41 -10.07 -15.62
CA ALA A 482 -23.80 -9.80 -14.33
C ALA A 482 -24.82 -9.94 -13.20
N THR A 483 -24.88 -11.12 -12.59
CA THR A 483 -25.79 -11.43 -11.48
C THR A 483 -25.67 -10.40 -10.35
N GLY A 484 -26.77 -9.70 -10.06
CA GLY A 484 -26.86 -8.72 -8.98
C GLY A 484 -26.27 -7.34 -9.29
N ILE A 485 -25.69 -7.12 -10.47
CA ILE A 485 -25.08 -5.83 -10.85
C ILE A 485 -25.94 -5.09 -11.85
N GLN A 486 -26.13 -3.80 -11.62
CA GLN A 486 -26.90 -2.91 -12.47
C GLN A 486 -26.07 -2.44 -13.67
N HIS A 487 -26.61 -2.65 -14.87
CA HIS A 487 -26.03 -2.13 -16.09
C HIS A 487 -27.11 -1.61 -17.02
N ASN A 488 -26.66 -0.74 -17.92
CA ASN A 488 -27.37 -0.31 -19.09
C ASN A 488 -26.35 -0.10 -20.22
N ILE A 489 -26.86 0.18 -21.41
CA ILE A 489 -26.06 0.78 -22.47
C ILE A 489 -26.69 2.11 -22.88
N ASP A 490 -25.89 3.17 -22.88
CA ASP A 490 -26.25 4.51 -23.35
C ASP A 490 -25.29 4.94 -24.45
N VAL A 491 -25.83 5.39 -25.57
CA VAL A 491 -25.12 5.84 -26.77
C VAL A 491 -25.10 7.36 -26.82
N PHE A 492 -23.92 7.95 -26.95
CA PHE A 492 -23.69 9.39 -27.00
C PHE A 492 -23.13 9.83 -28.36
N ASP A 493 -23.33 11.10 -28.71
CA ASP A 493 -22.70 11.72 -29.89
C ASP A 493 -21.17 11.74 -29.81
N LYS A 494 -20.62 11.90 -28.60
CA LYS A 494 -19.20 11.81 -28.25
C LYS A 494 -19.05 11.55 -26.75
N LYS A 495 -17.83 11.23 -26.30
CA LYS A 495 -17.53 11.08 -24.86
C LYS A 495 -17.88 12.37 -24.10
N GLY A 496 -18.71 12.24 -23.05
CA GLY A 496 -19.23 13.37 -22.27
C GLY A 496 -20.21 14.28 -23.03
N GLY A 497 -20.74 13.80 -24.16
CA GLY A 497 -21.67 14.54 -25.01
C GLY A 497 -23.14 14.29 -24.68
N THR A 498 -24.00 14.43 -25.68
CA THR A 498 -25.45 14.24 -25.53
C THR A 498 -25.83 12.77 -25.71
N SER A 499 -26.59 12.21 -24.76
CA SER A 499 -27.20 10.89 -24.90
C SER A 499 -28.19 10.89 -26.06
N LEU A 500 -28.06 9.92 -26.96
CA LEU A 500 -28.84 9.73 -28.16
C LEU A 500 -29.91 8.63 -27.97
N ALA A 501 -29.59 7.61 -27.19
CA ALA A 501 -30.48 6.51 -26.82
C ALA A 501 -29.86 5.67 -25.69
N SER A 502 -30.66 5.29 -24.68
CA SER A 502 -30.23 4.40 -23.59
C SER A 502 -31.24 3.28 -23.31
N THR A 503 -30.77 2.15 -22.78
CA THR A 503 -31.65 1.19 -22.08
C THR A 503 -31.96 1.69 -20.67
N GLN A 504 -32.86 1.02 -19.95
CA GLN A 504 -33.03 1.28 -18.53
C GLN A 504 -31.86 0.67 -17.76
N VAL A 505 -31.58 1.18 -16.57
CA VAL A 505 -30.64 0.52 -15.67
C VAL A 505 -31.31 -0.71 -15.07
N ALA A 506 -30.83 -1.90 -15.45
CA ALA A 506 -31.40 -3.17 -15.03
C ALA A 506 -30.37 -4.03 -14.29
N THR A 507 -30.79 -4.65 -13.18
CA THR A 507 -29.99 -5.62 -12.43
C THR A 507 -29.93 -6.95 -13.17
N GLY A 508 -28.74 -7.50 -13.40
CA GLY A 508 -28.57 -8.78 -14.09
C GLY A 508 -28.96 -9.99 -13.22
N PRO A 509 -29.32 -11.14 -13.81
CA PRO A 509 -29.43 -11.41 -15.24
C PRO A 509 -30.64 -10.72 -15.90
N ALA A 510 -30.39 -9.93 -16.94
CA ALA A 510 -31.42 -9.18 -17.67
C ALA A 510 -31.03 -8.98 -19.14
N GLN A 511 -32.00 -9.04 -20.05
CA GLN A 511 -31.80 -8.74 -21.46
C GLN A 511 -32.67 -7.57 -21.87
N GLU A 512 -32.06 -6.63 -22.58
CA GLU A 512 -32.71 -5.42 -23.07
C GLU A 512 -32.39 -5.21 -24.55
N SER A 513 -33.27 -4.50 -25.24
CA SER A 513 -33.07 -4.09 -26.62
C SER A 513 -33.10 -2.58 -26.70
N LEU A 514 -32.05 -1.97 -27.24
CA LEU A 514 -31.93 -0.54 -27.43
C LEU A 514 -32.22 -0.15 -28.88
N PRO A 515 -33.42 0.36 -29.21
CA PRO A 515 -33.69 0.92 -30.53
C PRO A 515 -32.98 2.27 -30.68
N VAL A 516 -32.09 2.38 -31.67
CA VAL A 516 -31.38 3.61 -32.01
C VAL A 516 -31.92 4.17 -33.33
N LYS A 517 -32.26 5.48 -33.33
CA LYS A 517 -32.71 6.19 -34.53
C LYS A 517 -31.61 6.25 -35.60
N PRO A 518 -31.95 6.50 -36.88
CA PRO A 518 -30.94 6.62 -37.93
C PRO A 518 -29.83 7.63 -37.59
N LEU A 519 -28.58 7.16 -37.61
CA LEU A 519 -27.39 8.00 -37.39
C LEU A 519 -26.63 8.24 -38.70
N GLY A 520 -25.94 9.37 -38.78
CA GLY A 520 -25.01 9.66 -39.88
C GLY A 520 -23.78 8.75 -39.82
N ALA A 521 -23.08 8.58 -40.95
CA ALA A 521 -21.81 7.86 -40.91
C ALA A 521 -20.80 8.62 -40.03
N GLY A 522 -20.17 7.94 -39.09
CA GLY A 522 -19.29 8.57 -38.11
C GLY A 522 -18.99 7.67 -36.91
N THR A 523 -18.27 8.25 -35.96
CA THR A 523 -17.85 7.60 -34.72
C THR A 523 -18.66 8.16 -33.57
N TYR A 524 -19.32 7.27 -32.84
CA TYR A 524 -20.14 7.57 -31.67
C TYR A 524 -19.56 6.87 -30.45
N TYR A 525 -20.01 7.28 -29.26
CA TYR A 525 -19.54 6.72 -28.00
C TYR A 525 -20.67 5.93 -27.34
N PHE A 526 -20.37 4.87 -26.62
CA PHE A 526 -21.35 4.24 -25.73
C PHE A 526 -20.73 3.91 -24.39
N GLN A 527 -21.55 3.86 -23.33
CA GLN A 527 -21.11 3.49 -21.98
C GLN A 527 -22.23 2.82 -21.17
N CYS A 528 -21.87 2.28 -20.00
CA CYS A 528 -22.81 2.05 -18.92
C CYS A 528 -22.79 3.26 -17.97
N ASP A 529 -23.96 3.81 -17.63
CA ASP A 529 -24.05 5.01 -16.79
C ASP A 529 -23.76 4.74 -15.31
N VAL A 530 -23.90 3.49 -14.88
CA VAL A 530 -23.52 3.04 -13.53
C VAL A 530 -21.99 2.92 -13.40
N HIS A 531 -21.30 2.60 -14.50
CA HIS A 531 -19.85 2.37 -14.53
C HIS A 531 -19.16 3.14 -15.68
N PRO A 532 -19.32 4.47 -15.76
CA PRO A 532 -18.96 5.24 -16.96
C PRO A 532 -17.44 5.34 -17.19
N THR A 533 -16.64 5.02 -16.16
CA THR A 533 -15.17 4.98 -16.21
C THR A 533 -14.61 3.60 -16.54
N LEU A 534 -15.44 2.55 -16.52
CA LEU A 534 -15.01 1.15 -16.69
C LEU A 534 -15.64 0.49 -17.92
N MET A 535 -16.88 0.85 -18.25
CA MET A 535 -17.67 0.18 -19.29
C MET A 535 -18.03 1.17 -20.38
N PHE A 536 -17.18 1.25 -21.41
CA PHE A 536 -17.40 2.14 -22.54
C PHE A 536 -16.77 1.61 -23.82
N GLY A 537 -17.20 2.15 -24.95
CA GLY A 537 -16.70 1.77 -26.25
C GLY A 537 -17.07 2.74 -27.36
N THR A 538 -16.75 2.32 -28.58
CA THR A 538 -17.00 3.06 -29.82
C THR A 538 -18.10 2.38 -30.62
N LEU A 539 -19.09 3.16 -31.04
CA LEU A 539 -20.07 2.75 -32.04
C LEU A 539 -19.68 3.36 -33.40
N ALA A 540 -19.22 2.51 -34.31
CA ALA A 540 -18.90 2.89 -35.68
C ALA A 540 -20.14 2.78 -36.57
N VAL A 541 -20.59 3.91 -37.11
CA VAL A 541 -21.70 3.98 -38.05
C VAL A 541 -21.13 4.11 -39.46
N VAL A 542 -21.23 3.07 -40.28
CA VAL A 542 -20.48 2.98 -41.55
C VAL A 542 -21.36 2.83 -42.79
N LYS A 543 -20.89 3.35 -43.92
CA LYS A 543 -21.56 3.19 -45.22
C LYS A 543 -21.27 1.81 -45.80
N GLY A 544 -22.33 1.11 -46.23
CA GLY A 544 -22.23 -0.22 -46.85
C GLY A 544 -21.84 -1.32 -45.86
N ALA A 545 -22.32 -1.23 -44.62
CA ALA A 545 -22.18 -2.32 -43.65
C ALA A 545 -22.91 -3.57 -44.18
N SER A 546 -22.30 -4.74 -43.99
CA SER A 546 -22.84 -6.03 -44.43
C SER A 546 -22.82 -7.06 -43.31
#